data_AF-A0A3A6MCZ6-F1
#
_entry.id   AF-A0A3A6MCZ6-F1
#
_cell.length_a   1.000
_cell.length_b   1.000
_cell.length_c   1.000
_cell.angle_alpha   90.00
_cell.angle_beta   90.00
_cell.angle_gamma   90.00
#
_symmetry.space_group_name_H-M   'P 1'
#
loop_
_entity.id
_entity.type
_entity.pdbx_description
1 polymer ?
#
loop_
_entity_poly.entity_id
_entity_poly.type
_entity_poly.pdbx_seq_one_letter_code
_entity_poly.pdbx_strand_id
1 'polypeptide(L)'
;MKTYRLPQLIGYIDVKRFNKSMIEFHENIDKLNDLVSVFPKLGIPVTTEVLQELCDDYEAMCDKYFGIISERILNERSAQPDGLDIENYEKEINQLKTHFNAIRWWMKDSDFRCFIHEGLENETFHISDNKIYRDLRAYHFYVLESSDYVECGSESFILNKLQCICDNMNELREYNITPELLPKLIKDSPNEGYVVDFKAFNECSDKVFYER
;
A
#
# COMPACT_ATOMS: atom_id res chain seq x y z
N MET A 1 -15.25 -4.42 -37.97
CA MET A 1 -14.52 -4.46 -36.68
C MET A 1 -15.39 -5.17 -35.67
N LYS A 2 -14.84 -6.14 -34.91
CA LYS A 2 -15.54 -6.71 -33.76
C LYS A 2 -15.39 -5.73 -32.61
N THR A 3 -16.50 -5.16 -32.15
CA THR A 3 -16.55 -4.32 -30.95
C THR A 3 -16.49 -5.23 -29.72
N TYR A 4 -15.43 -5.11 -28.92
CA TYR A 4 -15.34 -5.80 -27.63
C TYR A 4 -15.94 -4.92 -26.54
N ARG A 5 -16.78 -5.47 -25.66
CA ARG A 5 -17.37 -4.72 -24.54
C ARG A 5 -16.39 -4.79 -23.36
N LEU A 6 -16.27 -3.73 -22.54
CA LEU A 6 -15.44 -3.67 -21.30
C LEU A 6 -15.46 -4.96 -20.42
N PRO A 7 -16.57 -5.71 -20.29
CA PRO A 7 -16.60 -7.03 -19.63
C PRO A 7 -15.61 -8.07 -20.18
N GLN A 8 -15.18 -7.95 -21.44
CA GLN A 8 -14.20 -8.86 -22.06
C GLN A 8 -12.75 -8.51 -21.69
N LEU A 9 -12.47 -7.27 -21.27
CA LEU A 9 -11.20 -6.88 -20.64
C LEU A 9 -11.14 -7.33 -19.18
N ILE A 10 -12.27 -7.21 -18.47
CA ILE A 10 -12.45 -7.69 -17.08
C ILE A 10 -12.36 -9.23 -16.99
N GLY A 11 -12.64 -9.95 -18.08
CA GLY A 11 -12.50 -11.40 -18.16
C GLY A 11 -11.07 -11.95 -18.01
N TYR A 12 -10.06 -11.09 -17.84
CA TYR A 12 -8.66 -11.47 -17.59
C TYR A 12 -8.14 -11.03 -16.22
N ILE A 13 -9.01 -10.45 -15.39
CA ILE A 13 -8.68 -10.04 -14.02
C ILE A 13 -9.61 -10.80 -13.10
N ASP A 14 -9.06 -11.56 -12.17
CA ASP A 14 -9.82 -12.12 -11.06
C ASP A 14 -10.23 -10.97 -10.13
N VAL A 15 -11.42 -10.42 -10.37
CA VAL A 15 -11.98 -9.30 -9.59
C VAL A 15 -12.13 -9.66 -8.11
N LYS A 16 -12.37 -10.93 -7.79
CA LYS A 16 -12.49 -11.37 -6.39
C LYS A 16 -11.12 -11.34 -5.71
N ARG A 17 -10.08 -11.83 -6.38
CA ARG A 17 -8.69 -11.74 -5.92
C ARG A 17 -8.27 -10.28 -5.77
N PHE A 18 -8.53 -9.45 -6.77
CA PHE A 18 -8.22 -8.02 -6.73
C PHE A 18 -8.87 -7.31 -5.54
N ASN A 19 -10.17 -7.49 -5.35
CA ASN A 19 -10.89 -6.85 -4.23
C ASN A 19 -10.35 -7.33 -2.88
N LYS A 20 -10.06 -8.63 -2.74
CA LYS A 20 -9.44 -9.17 -1.54
C LYS A 20 -8.07 -8.53 -1.27
N SER A 21 -7.20 -8.49 -2.28
CA SER A 21 -5.86 -7.90 -2.15
C SER A 21 -5.91 -6.40 -1.84
N MET A 22 -6.87 -5.66 -2.40
CA MET A 22 -7.04 -4.24 -2.08
C MET A 22 -7.50 -4.01 -0.64
N ILE A 23 -8.39 -4.85 -0.10
CA ILE A 23 -8.82 -4.79 1.30
C ILE A 23 -7.63 -5.07 2.22
N GLU A 24 -6.89 -6.15 1.96
CA GLU A 24 -5.68 -6.51 2.71
C GLU A 24 -4.62 -5.39 2.63
N PHE A 25 -4.47 -4.76 1.46
CA PHE A 25 -3.59 -3.61 1.28
C PHE A 25 -4.02 -2.43 2.16
N HIS A 26 -5.31 -2.07 2.22
CA HIS A 26 -5.77 -0.97 3.08
C HIS A 26 -5.55 -1.27 4.56
N GLU A 27 -5.86 -2.49 5.00
CA GLU A 27 -5.59 -2.92 6.38
C GLU A 27 -4.09 -2.87 6.71
N ASN A 28 -3.23 -3.27 5.78
CA ASN A 28 -1.78 -3.21 5.96
C ASN A 28 -1.23 -1.77 5.95
N ILE A 29 -1.84 -0.84 5.20
CA ILE A 29 -1.50 0.59 5.29
C ILE A 29 -1.88 1.15 6.67
N ASP A 30 -3.03 0.80 7.22
CA ASP A 30 -3.45 1.25 8.55
C ASP A 30 -2.50 0.69 9.62
N LYS A 31 -2.21 -0.61 9.55
CA LYS A 31 -1.19 -1.28 10.37
C LYS A 31 0.18 -0.61 10.30
N LEU A 32 0.63 -0.26 9.10
CA LEU A 32 1.91 0.41 8.90
C LEU A 32 1.89 1.81 9.49
N ASN A 33 0.79 2.56 9.35
CA ASN A 33 0.62 3.86 10.01
C ASN A 33 0.68 3.76 11.54
N ASP A 34 0.04 2.74 12.12
CA ASP A 34 0.10 2.48 13.57
C ASP A 34 1.53 2.21 14.03
N LEU A 35 2.26 1.36 13.30
CA LEU A 35 3.67 1.07 13.55
C LEU A 35 4.51 2.36 13.44
N VAL A 36 4.42 3.09 12.33
CA VAL A 36 5.29 4.25 12.10
C VAL A 36 4.97 5.45 13.00
N SER A 37 3.78 5.50 13.60
CA SER A 37 3.40 6.53 14.57
C SER A 37 4.32 6.60 15.80
N VAL A 38 5.07 5.54 16.06
CA VAL A 38 6.05 5.47 17.16
C VAL A 38 7.32 6.26 16.81
N PHE A 39 7.76 6.28 15.54
CA PHE A 39 9.03 6.89 15.16
C PHE A 39 9.11 8.40 15.47
N PRO A 40 8.11 9.25 15.14
CA PRO A 40 8.18 10.67 15.47
C PRO A 40 8.21 10.94 16.99
N LYS A 41 7.56 10.08 17.80
CA LYS A 41 7.61 10.17 19.27
C LYS A 41 9.01 9.90 19.81
N LEU A 42 9.80 9.12 19.07
CA LEU A 42 11.20 8.82 19.35
C LEU A 42 12.17 9.85 18.71
N GLY A 43 11.65 10.84 17.98
CA GLY A 43 12.47 11.79 17.21
C GLY A 43 13.11 11.20 15.95
N ILE A 44 12.58 10.07 15.45
CA ILE A 44 13.02 9.43 14.22
C ILE A 44 12.03 9.84 13.10
N PRO A 45 12.50 10.46 12.00
CA PRO A 45 11.62 10.74 10.88
C PRO A 45 11.25 9.46 10.14
N VAL A 46 9.99 9.34 9.72
CA VAL A 46 9.56 8.22 8.88
C VAL A 46 10.03 8.51 7.46
N THR A 47 10.89 7.65 6.94
CA THR A 47 11.51 7.78 5.62
C THR A 47 11.58 6.42 4.95
N THR A 48 11.80 6.40 3.64
CA THR A 48 11.97 5.16 2.88
C THR A 48 13.17 4.37 3.39
N GLU A 49 14.24 5.06 3.79
CA GLU A 49 15.44 4.45 4.36
C GLU A 49 15.16 3.80 5.71
N VAL A 50 14.36 4.44 6.58
CA VAL A 50 13.97 3.86 7.86
C VAL A 50 13.09 2.62 7.67
N LEU A 51 12.17 2.64 6.72
CA LEU A 51 11.36 1.46 6.40
C LEU A 51 12.21 0.33 5.78
N GLN A 52 13.18 0.67 4.95
CA GLN A 52 14.11 -0.30 4.38
C GLN A 52 14.99 -0.93 5.46
N GLU A 53 15.60 -0.13 6.35
CA GLU A 53 16.37 -0.64 7.50
C GLU A 53 15.50 -1.60 8.36
N LEU A 54 14.22 -1.27 8.52
CA LEU A 54 13.27 -2.09 9.28
C LEU A 54 12.97 -3.42 8.56
N CYS A 55 12.87 -3.44 7.24
CA CYS A 55 12.69 -4.67 6.47
C CYS A 55 13.95 -5.55 6.42
N ASP A 56 15.12 -4.92 6.32
CA ASP A 56 16.41 -5.61 6.17
C ASP A 56 16.83 -6.30 7.47
N ASP A 57 16.83 -5.57 8.58
CA ASP A 57 17.18 -6.10 9.91
C ASP A 57 16.54 -5.24 11.02
N TYR A 58 15.28 -5.54 11.33
CA TYR A 58 14.54 -4.84 12.38
C TYR A 58 15.19 -4.98 13.77
N GLU A 59 15.96 -6.05 14.04
CA GLU A 59 16.61 -6.24 15.34
C GLU A 59 17.78 -5.29 15.49
N ALA A 60 18.68 -5.27 14.49
CA ALA A 60 19.81 -4.36 14.45
C ALA A 60 19.36 -2.89 14.42
N MET A 61 18.31 -2.56 13.67
CA MET A 61 17.71 -1.23 13.63
C MET A 61 17.21 -0.83 15.03
N CYS A 62 16.42 -1.69 15.69
CA CYS A 62 15.92 -1.39 17.02
C CYS A 62 17.06 -1.20 18.04
N ASP A 63 18.12 -2.01 17.98
CA ASP A 63 19.26 -1.89 18.89
C ASP A 63 20.05 -0.58 18.66
N LYS A 64 20.29 -0.23 17.39
CA LYS A 64 20.94 1.02 16.96
C LYS A 64 20.21 2.24 17.50
N TYR A 65 18.90 2.36 17.21
CA TYR A 65 18.14 3.53 17.63
C TYR A 65 17.87 3.54 19.14
N PHE A 66 17.71 2.38 19.78
CA PHE A 66 17.62 2.30 21.23
C PHE A 66 18.88 2.86 21.90
N GLY A 67 20.07 2.49 21.41
CA GLY A 67 21.35 3.00 21.91
C GLY A 67 21.47 4.52 21.78
N ILE A 68 21.24 5.05 20.57
CA ILE A 68 21.31 6.49 20.28
C ILE A 68 20.39 7.30 21.18
N ILE A 69 19.14 6.87 21.33
CA ILE A 69 18.13 7.62 22.09
C ILE A 69 18.38 7.49 23.60
N SER A 70 18.77 6.30 24.09
CA SER A 70 19.10 6.11 25.50
C SER A 70 20.28 6.99 25.93
N GLU A 71 21.32 7.06 25.10
CA GLU A 71 22.48 7.94 25.34
C GLU A 71 22.08 9.41 25.34
N ARG A 72 21.21 9.83 24.41
CA ARG A 72 20.69 11.20 24.37
C ARG A 72 19.94 11.55 25.66
N ILE A 73 19.02 10.69 26.10
CA ILE A 73 18.26 10.88 27.34
C ILE A 73 19.22 10.97 28.54
N LEU A 74 20.21 10.08 28.64
CA LEU A 74 21.17 10.11 29.74
C LEU A 74 21.96 11.43 29.79
N ASN A 75 22.43 11.91 28.63
CA ASN A 75 23.19 13.15 28.52
C ASN A 75 22.33 14.37 28.87
N GLU A 76 21.09 14.45 28.36
CA GLU A 76 20.14 15.52 28.66
C GLU A 76 19.81 15.60 30.15
N ARG A 77 19.62 14.44 30.81
CA ARG A 77 19.30 14.37 32.24
C ARG A 77 20.52 14.68 33.12
N SER A 78 21.69 14.17 32.76
CA SER A 78 22.92 14.42 33.51
C SER A 78 23.37 15.90 33.46
N ALA A 79 22.94 16.64 32.44
CA ALA A 79 23.22 18.07 32.32
C ALA A 79 22.31 18.97 33.17
N GLN A 80 21.33 18.41 33.89
CA GLN A 80 20.42 19.19 34.74
C GLN A 80 21.14 19.71 36.00
N PRO A 81 20.78 20.91 36.51
CA PRO A 81 21.44 21.52 37.67
C PRO A 81 21.41 20.66 38.94
N ASP A 82 20.33 19.88 39.11
CA ASP A 82 20.11 19.00 40.26
C ASP A 82 20.76 17.62 40.08
N GLY A 83 21.45 17.39 38.96
CA GLY A 83 22.04 16.12 38.56
C GLY A 83 21.03 15.13 37.98
N LEU A 84 21.45 13.88 37.81
CA LEU A 84 20.62 12.82 37.24
C LEU A 84 19.56 12.33 38.24
N ASP A 85 18.29 12.59 37.93
CA ASP A 85 17.16 11.90 38.56
C ASP A 85 17.06 10.47 38.00
N ILE A 86 17.54 9.51 38.80
CA ILE A 86 17.62 8.09 38.42
C ILE A 86 16.22 7.50 38.20
N GLU A 87 15.25 7.83 39.06
CA GLU A 87 13.91 7.22 38.98
C GLU A 87 13.20 7.65 37.70
N ASN A 88 13.27 8.94 37.37
CA ASN A 88 12.67 9.44 36.13
C ASN A 88 13.41 8.93 34.89
N TYR A 89 14.74 8.84 34.93
CA TYR A 89 15.53 8.23 33.86
C TYR A 89 15.13 6.77 33.62
N GLU A 90 15.04 5.95 34.66
CA GLU A 90 14.61 4.55 34.54
C GLU A 90 13.21 4.42 33.94
N LYS A 91 12.29 5.31 34.31
CA LYS A 91 10.94 5.35 33.74
C LYS A 91 10.97 5.63 32.24
N GLU A 92 11.74 6.61 31.77
CA GLU A 92 11.87 6.94 30.34
C GLU A 92 12.52 5.81 29.56
N ILE A 93 13.57 5.19 30.10
CA ILE A 93 14.22 4.03 29.46
C ILE A 93 13.28 2.83 29.36
N ASN A 94 12.45 2.58 30.38
CA ASN A 94 11.49 1.47 30.33
C ASN A 94 10.36 1.73 29.31
N GLN A 95 9.92 2.99 29.15
CA GLN A 95 9.01 3.37 28.07
C GLN A 95 9.66 3.18 26.69
N LEU A 96 10.92 3.60 26.53
CA LEU A 96 11.69 3.41 25.31
C LEU A 96 11.80 1.93 24.93
N LYS A 97 12.15 1.06 25.90
CA LYS A 97 12.16 -0.40 25.71
C LYS A 97 10.80 -0.93 25.24
N THR A 98 9.71 -0.42 25.81
CA THR A 98 8.35 -0.83 25.45
C THR A 98 8.03 -0.49 23.99
N HIS A 99 8.40 0.70 23.54
CA HIS A 99 8.24 1.13 22.14
C HIS A 99 9.03 0.24 21.17
N PHE A 100 10.31 -0.03 21.42
CA PHE A 100 11.10 -0.90 20.54
C PHE A 100 10.68 -2.37 20.61
N ASN A 101 10.20 -2.87 21.75
CA ASN A 101 9.64 -4.21 21.84
C ASN A 101 8.36 -4.34 21.02
N ALA A 102 7.53 -3.31 20.98
CA ALA A 102 6.37 -3.27 20.09
C ALA A 102 6.84 -3.34 18.62
N ILE A 103 7.78 -2.48 18.19
CA ILE A 103 8.31 -2.51 16.81
C ILE A 103 8.81 -3.93 16.44
N ARG A 104 9.64 -4.55 17.30
CA ARG A 104 10.11 -5.93 17.08
C ARG A 104 8.97 -6.94 16.97
N TRP A 105 7.92 -6.80 17.76
CA TRP A 105 6.77 -7.71 17.72
C TRP A 105 5.99 -7.59 16.41
N TRP A 106 5.70 -6.36 15.96
CA TRP A 106 5.05 -6.12 14.66
C TRP A 106 5.89 -6.67 13.51
N MET A 107 7.19 -6.41 13.54
CA MET A 107 8.11 -6.88 12.52
C MET A 107 8.41 -8.38 12.60
N LYS A 108 7.82 -9.18 13.49
CA LYS A 108 7.93 -10.66 13.42
C LYS A 108 7.04 -11.27 12.35
N ASP A 109 5.94 -10.60 12.00
CA ASP A 109 5.03 -11.03 10.94
C ASP A 109 5.72 -10.91 9.57
N SER A 110 6.08 -12.05 8.97
CA SER A 110 6.76 -12.10 7.68
C SER A 110 5.92 -11.51 6.56
N ASP A 111 4.60 -11.71 6.57
CA ASP A 111 3.72 -11.26 5.50
C ASP A 111 3.62 -9.73 5.54
N PHE A 112 3.55 -9.17 6.75
CA PHE A 112 3.59 -7.72 6.95
C PHE A 112 4.94 -7.12 6.54
N ARG A 113 6.07 -7.79 6.82
CA ARG A 113 7.39 -7.35 6.32
C ARG A 113 7.47 -7.36 4.80
N CYS A 114 6.99 -8.45 4.17
CA CYS A 114 6.94 -8.58 2.71
C CYS A 114 6.09 -7.46 2.09
N PHE A 115 4.94 -7.15 2.68
CA PHE A 115 4.09 -6.03 2.24
C PHE A 115 4.85 -4.69 2.20
N ILE A 116 5.63 -4.38 3.24
CA ILE A 116 6.42 -3.13 3.28
C ILE A 116 7.49 -3.17 2.18
N HIS A 117 8.20 -4.29 2.04
CA HIS A 117 9.26 -4.45 1.05
C HIS A 117 8.74 -4.31 -0.39
N GLU A 118 7.69 -5.06 -0.75
CA GLU A 118 7.05 -5.00 -2.06
C GLU A 118 6.47 -3.61 -2.33
N GLY A 119 5.91 -2.96 -1.32
CA GLY A 119 5.35 -1.63 -1.47
C GLY A 119 6.40 -0.55 -1.70
N LEU A 120 7.59 -0.68 -1.10
CA LEU A 120 8.74 0.17 -1.41
C LEU A 120 9.26 -0.08 -2.83
N GLU A 121 9.45 -1.34 -3.23
CA GLU A 121 9.96 -1.71 -4.55
C GLU A 121 9.03 -1.27 -5.69
N ASN A 122 7.72 -1.44 -5.49
CA ASN A 122 6.70 -1.15 -6.51
C ASN A 122 6.07 0.24 -6.35
N GLU A 123 6.55 1.04 -5.39
CA GLU A 123 6.04 2.37 -5.05
C GLU A 123 4.52 2.39 -4.83
N THR A 124 3.95 1.39 -4.16
CA THR A 124 2.50 1.27 -3.93
C THR A 124 1.98 2.21 -2.82
N PHE A 125 2.90 2.79 -2.06
CA PHE A 125 2.61 3.86 -1.12
C PHE A 125 3.74 4.89 -1.13
N HIS A 126 3.46 6.08 -0.60
CA HIS A 126 4.46 7.12 -0.37
C HIS A 126 4.37 7.64 1.06
N ILE A 127 5.43 8.32 1.49
CA ILE A 127 5.57 8.87 2.83
C ILE A 127 5.43 10.40 2.75
N SER A 128 4.57 10.98 3.57
CA SER A 128 4.44 12.43 3.74
C SER A 128 4.10 12.73 5.20
N ASP A 129 4.68 13.78 5.79
CA ASP A 129 4.41 14.21 7.17
C ASP A 129 4.44 13.07 8.20
N ASN A 130 5.43 12.18 8.08
CA ASN A 130 5.57 10.97 8.90
C ASN A 130 4.40 9.98 8.84
N LYS A 131 3.62 10.00 7.76
CA LYS A 131 2.49 9.09 7.51
C LYS A 131 2.64 8.41 6.17
N ILE A 132 2.03 7.23 6.08
CA ILE A 132 1.97 6.44 4.87
C ILE A 132 0.65 6.70 4.15
N TYR A 133 0.75 7.03 2.88
CA TYR A 133 -0.38 7.23 2.00
C TYR A 133 -0.31 6.25 0.85
N ARG A 134 -1.45 5.64 0.51
CA ARG A 134 -1.57 4.83 -0.69
C ARG A 134 -1.21 5.64 -1.93
N ASP A 135 -0.42 5.04 -2.82
CA ASP A 135 -0.14 5.57 -4.14
C ASP A 135 -1.11 5.00 -5.19
N LEU A 136 -1.33 5.71 -6.29
CA LEU A 136 -2.10 5.20 -7.43
C LEU A 136 -1.46 3.93 -8.03
N ARG A 137 -0.14 3.77 -7.91
CA ARG A 137 0.59 2.56 -8.34
C ARG A 137 0.14 1.29 -7.63
N ALA A 138 -0.42 1.38 -6.42
CA ALA A 138 -1.01 0.22 -5.74
C ALA A 138 -2.08 -0.45 -6.60
N TYR A 139 -2.97 0.33 -7.21
CA TYR A 139 -4.04 -0.22 -8.06
C TYR A 139 -3.46 -0.95 -9.26
N HIS A 140 -2.43 -0.38 -9.89
CA HIS A 140 -1.77 -1.02 -11.03
C HIS A 140 -1.09 -2.33 -10.63
N PHE A 141 -0.35 -2.33 -9.52
CA PHE A 141 0.30 -3.52 -8.97
C PHE A 141 -0.70 -4.65 -8.71
N TYR A 142 -1.78 -4.37 -7.98
CA TYR A 142 -2.77 -5.42 -7.64
C TYR A 142 -3.64 -5.86 -8.82
N VAL A 143 -3.86 -4.98 -9.82
CA VAL A 143 -4.50 -5.39 -11.08
C VAL A 143 -3.62 -6.41 -11.81
N LEU A 144 -2.31 -6.18 -11.89
CA LEU A 144 -1.37 -7.10 -12.52
C LEU A 144 -1.30 -8.44 -11.77
N GLU A 145 -1.13 -8.40 -10.44
CA GLU A 145 -1.13 -9.58 -9.58
C GLU A 145 -2.41 -10.43 -9.68
N SER A 146 -3.54 -9.76 -9.92
CA SER A 146 -4.85 -10.40 -10.04
C SER A 146 -5.19 -10.77 -11.48
N SER A 147 -4.29 -10.54 -12.43
CA SER A 147 -4.53 -10.85 -13.83
C SER A 147 -4.07 -12.26 -14.20
N ASP A 148 -4.83 -12.93 -15.07
CA ASP A 148 -4.48 -14.25 -15.62
C ASP A 148 -3.20 -14.21 -16.47
N TYR A 149 -2.63 -13.02 -16.71
CA TYR A 149 -1.38 -12.83 -17.44
C TYR A 149 -0.13 -13.30 -16.70
N VAL A 150 -0.21 -13.52 -15.38
CA VAL A 150 0.92 -14.04 -14.58
C VAL A 150 1.22 -15.51 -14.92
N GLU A 151 0.24 -16.28 -15.40
CA GLU A 151 0.47 -17.59 -16.02
C GLU A 151 0.80 -17.43 -17.51
N CYS A 152 2.03 -17.03 -17.82
CA CYS A 152 2.44 -16.92 -19.22
C CYS A 152 2.52 -18.30 -19.91
N GLY A 153 1.48 -18.62 -20.68
CA GLY A 153 1.57 -19.50 -21.85
C GLY A 153 2.48 -18.90 -22.94
N SER A 154 2.75 -19.68 -23.98
CA SER A 154 3.71 -19.39 -25.08
C SER A 154 3.76 -17.93 -25.55
N GLU A 155 4.93 -17.43 -25.95
CA GLU A 155 5.21 -16.07 -26.46
C GLU A 155 4.12 -15.48 -27.39
N SER A 156 3.54 -16.28 -28.28
CA SER A 156 2.46 -15.83 -29.19
C SER A 156 1.16 -15.46 -28.46
N PHE A 157 0.88 -16.07 -27.31
CA PHE A 157 -0.22 -15.68 -26.44
C PHE A 157 0.07 -14.30 -25.82
N ILE A 158 1.26 -14.11 -25.27
CA ILE A 158 1.69 -12.84 -24.66
C ILE A 158 1.61 -11.68 -25.67
N LEU A 159 2.13 -11.89 -26.89
CA LEU A 159 2.12 -10.86 -27.94
C LEU A 159 0.69 -10.50 -28.40
N ASN A 160 -0.20 -11.48 -28.54
CA ASN A 160 -1.61 -11.20 -28.88
C ASN A 160 -2.33 -10.44 -27.78
N LYS A 161 -1.95 -10.67 -26.53
CA LYS A 161 -2.57 -10.04 -25.37
C LYS A 161 -2.10 -8.60 -25.18
N LEU A 162 -0.81 -8.34 -25.38
CA LEU A 162 -0.26 -6.99 -25.41
C LEU A 162 -0.87 -6.15 -26.53
N GLN A 163 -1.04 -6.73 -27.73
CA GLN A 163 -1.73 -6.04 -28.82
C GLN A 163 -3.17 -5.69 -28.45
N CYS A 164 -3.90 -6.63 -27.82
CA CYS A 164 -5.27 -6.40 -27.36
C CYS A 164 -5.34 -5.29 -26.30
N ILE A 165 -4.38 -5.20 -25.37
CA ILE A 165 -4.31 -4.13 -24.37
C ILE A 165 -4.04 -2.77 -25.04
N CYS A 166 -3.10 -2.71 -25.99
CA CYS A 166 -2.81 -1.48 -26.73
C CYS A 166 -4.03 -0.99 -27.53
N ASP A 167 -4.75 -1.90 -28.18
CA ASP A 167 -5.96 -1.57 -28.94
C ASP A 167 -7.06 -1.05 -28.01
N ASN A 168 -7.29 -1.73 -26.87
CA ASN A 168 -8.28 -1.30 -25.88
C ASN A 168 -7.91 0.02 -25.18
N MET A 169 -6.63 0.27 -24.91
CA MET A 169 -6.16 1.55 -24.33
C MET A 169 -6.28 2.70 -25.33
N ASN A 170 -6.10 2.44 -26.63
CA ASN A 170 -6.36 3.42 -27.68
C ASN A 170 -7.86 3.71 -27.80
N GLU A 171 -8.73 2.69 -27.72
CA GLU A 171 -10.19 2.89 -27.70
C GLU A 171 -10.65 3.64 -26.44
N LEU A 172 -10.12 3.34 -25.24
CA LEU A 172 -10.45 4.08 -24.01
C LEU A 172 -10.03 5.56 -24.06
N ARG A 173 -8.95 5.89 -24.79
CA ARG A 173 -8.57 7.28 -25.09
C ARG A 173 -9.59 7.99 -25.97
N GLU A 174 -10.25 7.29 -26.90
CA GLU A 174 -11.33 7.86 -27.72
C GLU A 174 -12.57 8.22 -26.88
N TYR A 175 -12.82 7.50 -25.77
CA TYR A 175 -13.91 7.78 -24.84
C TYR A 175 -13.56 8.80 -23.74
N ASN A 176 -12.34 9.37 -23.75
CA ASN A 176 -11.88 10.38 -22.80
C ASN A 176 -12.00 9.97 -21.32
N ILE A 177 -11.90 8.66 -21.03
CA ILE A 177 -11.99 8.11 -19.68
C ILE A 177 -10.64 8.32 -18.99
N THR A 178 -10.59 9.24 -18.04
CA THR A 178 -9.37 9.49 -17.27
C THR A 178 -9.09 8.37 -16.26
N PRO A 179 -7.82 8.16 -15.87
CA PRO A 179 -7.46 7.20 -14.83
C PRO A 179 -8.21 7.42 -13.50
N GLU A 180 -8.70 8.63 -13.21
CA GLU A 180 -9.49 8.92 -12.01
C GLU A 180 -10.96 8.44 -12.11
N LEU A 181 -11.49 8.20 -13.31
CA LEU A 181 -12.88 7.78 -13.54
C LEU A 181 -13.06 6.26 -13.46
N LEU A 182 -12.02 5.51 -13.82
CA LEU A 182 -12.05 4.05 -13.89
C LEU A 182 -12.41 3.39 -12.54
N PRO A 183 -11.89 3.84 -11.38
CA PRO A 183 -12.28 3.29 -10.08
C PRO A 183 -13.75 3.53 -9.73
N LYS A 184 -14.35 4.64 -10.18
CA LYS A 184 -15.77 4.94 -9.96
C LYS A 184 -16.66 4.02 -10.77
N LEU A 185 -16.32 3.78 -12.03
CA LEU A 185 -17.05 2.86 -12.91
C LEU A 185 -17.02 1.41 -12.39
N ILE A 186 -15.92 1.00 -11.76
CA ILE A 186 -15.81 -0.31 -11.11
C ILE A 186 -16.67 -0.37 -9.83
N LYS A 187 -16.71 0.71 -9.05
CA LYS A 187 -17.47 0.80 -7.80
C LYS A 187 -18.99 0.89 -8.00
N ASP A 188 -19.43 1.62 -9.02
CA ASP A 188 -20.84 1.81 -9.36
C ASP A 188 -21.39 0.64 -10.21
N SER A 189 -20.52 -0.32 -10.56
CA SER A 189 -20.94 -1.58 -11.17
C SER A 189 -21.81 -2.37 -10.18
N PRO A 190 -23.06 -2.69 -10.52
CA PRO A 190 -24.08 -3.08 -9.55
C PRO A 190 -23.91 -4.45 -8.88
N ASN A 191 -22.80 -5.17 -9.08
CA ASN A 191 -22.75 -6.59 -8.73
C ASN A 191 -21.56 -6.99 -7.86
N GLU A 192 -21.87 -7.32 -6.61
CA GLU A 192 -21.36 -8.55 -6.01
C GLU A 192 -21.76 -9.73 -6.93
N GLY A 193 -20.80 -10.29 -7.67
CA GLY A 193 -21.01 -11.50 -8.45
C GLY A 193 -21.25 -11.28 -9.94
N TYR A 194 -20.30 -11.77 -10.73
CA TYR A 194 -20.28 -11.99 -12.16
C TYR A 194 -21.62 -11.91 -12.92
N VAL A 195 -21.55 -11.25 -14.09
CA VAL A 195 -22.60 -10.98 -15.10
C VAL A 195 -23.33 -9.65 -14.88
N VAL A 196 -22.84 -8.61 -15.57
CA VAL A 196 -23.54 -7.34 -15.72
C VAL A 196 -24.85 -7.60 -16.49
N ASP A 197 -25.98 -7.45 -15.80
CA ASP A 197 -27.26 -7.26 -16.47
C ASP A 197 -27.16 -5.98 -17.32
N PHE A 198 -27.34 -6.13 -18.63
CA PHE A 198 -27.31 -5.05 -19.62
C PHE A 198 -28.24 -3.89 -19.22
N LYS A 199 -29.31 -4.18 -18.47
CA LYS A 199 -30.26 -3.18 -18.00
C LYS A 199 -29.70 -2.32 -16.86
N ALA A 200 -28.99 -2.93 -15.92
CA ALA A 200 -28.40 -2.21 -14.79
C ALA A 200 -27.19 -1.35 -15.19
N PHE A 201 -26.46 -1.76 -16.24
CA PHE A 201 -25.39 -0.95 -16.84
C PHE A 201 -25.92 0.28 -17.58
N ASN A 202 -26.99 0.15 -18.37
CA ASN A 202 -27.60 1.29 -19.05
C ASN A 202 -28.13 2.33 -18.03
N GLU A 203 -28.70 1.88 -16.91
CA GLU A 203 -29.18 2.78 -15.85
C GLU A 203 -28.05 3.54 -15.12
N CYS A 204 -26.85 2.96 -14.98
CA CYS A 204 -25.68 3.67 -14.45
C CYS A 204 -25.01 4.58 -15.49
N SER A 205 -24.91 4.11 -16.73
CA SER A 205 -24.41 4.90 -17.87
C SER A 205 -25.23 6.16 -18.08
N ASP A 206 -26.57 6.06 -18.07
CA ASP A 206 -27.43 7.22 -18.29
C ASP A 206 -27.27 8.30 -17.20
N LYS A 207 -26.92 7.92 -15.97
CA LYS A 207 -26.65 8.88 -14.88
C LYS A 207 -25.29 9.56 -15.00
N VAL A 208 -24.28 8.85 -15.47
CA VAL A 208 -22.90 9.37 -15.59
C VAL A 208 -22.70 10.19 -16.86
N PHE A 209 -23.45 9.89 -17.94
CA PHE A 209 -23.30 10.52 -19.24
C PHE A 209 -24.34 11.62 -19.56
N TYR A 210 -25.45 11.75 -18.81
CA TYR A 210 -26.45 12.80 -19.04
C TYR A 210 -26.62 13.84 -17.92
N GLU A 211 -25.82 13.83 -16.85
CA GLU A 211 -25.63 15.03 -16.01
C GLU A 211 -24.52 15.93 -16.60
N ARG A 212 -24.82 16.49 -17.76
CA ARG A 212 -24.29 17.78 -18.24
C ARG A 212 -25.41 18.57 -18.91
#